data_AF-A0A7C2F2K5-F1
#
_entry.id   AF-A0A7C2F2K5-F1
#
_cell.length_a   1.000
_cell.length_b   1.000
_cell.length_c   1.000
_cell.angle_alpha   90.00
_cell.angle_beta   90.00
_cell.angle_gamma   90.00
#
_symmetry.space_group_name_H-M   'P 1'
#
loop_
_entity.id
_entity.type
_entity.pdbx_description
1 polymer ?
#
loop_
_entity_poly.entity_id
_entity_poly.type
_entity_poly.pdbx_seq_one_letter_code
_entity_poly.pdbx_strand_id
1 'polypeptide(L)'
;MNNLYFACMDCKVYVDAGYRWAYWSLEEPGIVARGKSVSVESVLSAREYWTPSETESADWLYEEVLPSTRSFLERHRTHRVIYGQMADFLPFNGEGFLDWLQLGFMPQLLPRYFVECLGLKTWDEVRNFVAGQESAPWWWMLEWENLHNKARKKFQELIDSGS
;
A
#
# COMPACT_ATOMS: atom_id res chain seq x y z
N MET A 1 -4.36 -12.53 -10.77
CA MET A 1 -4.42 -13.02 -9.37
C MET A 1 -4.28 -11.76 -8.54
N ASN A 2 -5.36 -11.30 -7.92
CA ASN A 2 -5.51 -9.88 -7.61
C ASN A 2 -5.23 -9.62 -6.13
N ASN A 3 -4.22 -8.80 -5.86
CA ASN A 3 -3.86 -8.43 -4.50
C ASN A 3 -4.98 -7.61 -3.85
N LEU A 4 -5.24 -7.91 -2.58
CA LEU A 4 -6.29 -7.27 -1.78
C LEU A 4 -5.60 -6.39 -0.74
N TYR A 5 -6.17 -5.22 -0.51
CA TYR A 5 -5.59 -4.18 0.31
C TYR A 5 -6.63 -3.55 1.22
N PHE A 6 -6.16 -2.99 2.33
CA PHE A 6 -6.86 -1.93 3.04
C PHE A 6 -6.29 -0.58 2.66
N ALA A 7 -7.14 0.37 2.29
CA ALA A 7 -6.75 1.70 1.85
C ALA A 7 -7.43 2.77 2.71
N CYS A 8 -6.64 3.64 3.32
CA CYS A 8 -7.11 4.80 4.04
C CYS A 8 -7.24 5.96 3.05
N MET A 9 -8.49 6.37 2.76
CA MET A 9 -8.77 7.42 1.78
C MET A 9 -8.32 8.81 2.26
N ASP A 10 -8.30 9.02 3.58
CA ASP A 10 -7.96 10.32 4.18
C ASP A 10 -6.46 10.60 4.09
N CYS A 11 -5.63 9.60 4.43
CA CYS A 11 -4.17 9.69 4.40
C CYS A 11 -3.56 9.31 3.04
N LYS A 12 -4.36 8.78 2.12
CA LYS A 12 -3.90 8.17 0.85
C LYS A 12 -2.79 7.13 1.08
N VAL A 13 -2.99 6.24 2.05
CA VAL A 13 -2.07 5.13 2.33
C VAL A 13 -2.79 3.80 2.22
N TYR A 14 -2.09 2.73 1.87
CA TYR A 14 -2.68 1.40 1.80
C TYR A 14 -1.70 0.31 2.26
N VAL A 15 -2.22 -0.84 2.67
CA VAL A 15 -1.46 -1.99 3.17
C VAL A 15 -2.00 -3.28 2.56
N ASP A 16 -1.14 -4.27 2.35
CA ASP A 16 -1.54 -5.61 1.88
C ASP A 16 -2.47 -6.28 2.90
N ALA A 17 -3.58 -6.87 2.44
CA ALA A 17 -4.53 -7.55 3.32
C ALA A 17 -4.18 -9.03 3.53
N GLY A 18 -3.17 -9.59 2.89
CA GLY A 18 -2.87 -11.02 2.93
C GLY A 18 -3.40 -11.78 1.72
N TYR A 19 -3.61 -11.09 0.60
CA TYR A 19 -3.92 -11.76 -0.67
C TYR A 19 -5.17 -12.69 -0.58
N ARG A 20 -5.06 -13.96 -1.00
CA ARG A 20 -6.11 -15.00 -0.90
C ARG A 20 -6.60 -15.23 0.52
N TRP A 21 -5.74 -15.01 1.52
CA TRP A 21 -6.12 -15.19 2.91
C TRP A 21 -7.25 -14.24 3.30
N ALA A 22 -7.13 -12.96 2.95
CA ALA A 22 -8.18 -11.97 3.21
C ALA A 22 -9.49 -12.30 2.49
N TYR A 23 -9.42 -12.88 1.29
CA TYR A 23 -10.63 -13.31 0.59
C TYR A 23 -11.40 -14.34 1.43
N TRP A 24 -10.75 -15.43 1.83
CA TRP A 24 -11.41 -16.53 2.53
C TRP A 24 -11.84 -16.22 3.96
N SER A 25 -11.08 -15.38 4.66
CA SER A 25 -11.31 -15.11 6.09
C SER A 25 -12.06 -13.81 6.37
N LEU A 26 -12.20 -12.92 5.39
CA LEU A 26 -12.91 -11.63 5.55
C LEU A 26 -13.98 -11.41 4.48
N GLU A 27 -13.66 -11.58 3.20
CA GLU A 27 -14.59 -11.27 2.10
C GLU A 27 -15.69 -12.34 1.97
N GLU A 28 -15.33 -13.61 1.88
CA GLU A 28 -16.27 -14.74 1.76
C GLU A 28 -17.24 -14.84 2.95
N PRO A 29 -16.82 -14.64 4.21
CA PRO A 29 -17.74 -14.60 5.36
C PRO A 29 -18.58 -13.32 5.44
N GLY A 30 -18.35 -12.34 4.56
CA GLY A 30 -19.11 -11.09 4.50
C GLY A 30 -18.71 -10.02 5.52
N ILE A 31 -17.52 -10.12 6.13
CA ILE A 31 -17.01 -9.11 7.08
C ILE A 31 -16.60 -7.84 6.35
N VAL A 32 -16.10 -7.98 5.12
CA VAL A 32 -15.76 -6.88 4.21
C VAL A 32 -16.29 -7.17 2.81
N ALA A 33 -16.36 -6.13 1.97
CA ALA A 33 -16.69 -6.26 0.56
C ALA A 33 -15.82 -5.30 -0.26
N ARG A 34 -15.40 -5.72 -1.46
CA ARG A 34 -14.54 -4.90 -2.32
C ARG A 34 -15.19 -3.57 -2.70
N GLY A 35 -14.38 -2.52 -2.70
CA GLY A 35 -14.80 -1.14 -2.99
C GLY A 35 -15.72 -0.54 -1.92
N LYS A 36 -15.89 -1.20 -0.76
CA LYS A 36 -16.73 -0.70 0.33
C LYS A 36 -15.89 -0.24 1.51
N SER A 37 -16.47 0.69 2.27
CA SER A 37 -15.93 1.12 3.55
C SER A 37 -15.92 -0.03 4.54
N VAL A 38 -14.89 -0.06 5.38
CA VAL A 38 -14.61 -1.13 6.32
C VAL A 38 -14.94 -0.67 7.74
N SER A 39 -15.64 -1.53 8.49
CA SER A 39 -15.68 -1.44 9.95
C SER A 39 -14.37 -2.02 10.50
N VAL A 40 -13.47 -1.16 10.95
CA VAL A 40 -12.17 -1.58 11.50
C VAL A 40 -12.35 -2.52 12.69
N GLU A 41 -13.35 -2.26 13.55
CA GLU A 41 -13.70 -3.14 14.68
C GLU A 41 -14.04 -4.55 14.23
N SER A 42 -14.83 -4.67 13.16
CA SER A 42 -15.28 -5.96 12.64
C SER A 42 -14.11 -6.78 12.13
N VAL A 43 -13.15 -6.14 11.46
CA VAL A 43 -11.92 -6.82 10.99
C VAL A 43 -11.01 -7.18 12.16
N LEU A 44 -10.78 -6.28 13.12
CA LEU A 44 -9.96 -6.57 14.30
C LEU A 44 -10.55 -7.69 15.17
N SER A 45 -11.88 -7.88 15.13
CA SER A 45 -12.59 -8.95 15.84
C SER A 45 -12.65 -10.26 15.06
N ALA A 46 -12.26 -10.28 13.78
CA ALA A 46 -12.28 -11.45 12.91
C ALA A 46 -11.16 -12.42 13.27
N ARG A 47 -11.36 -13.24 14.31
CA ARG A 47 -10.34 -14.14 14.86
C ARG A 47 -9.67 -15.00 13.79
N GLU A 48 -10.47 -15.57 12.90
CA GLU A 48 -9.98 -16.46 11.84
C GLU A 48 -8.92 -15.76 10.98
N TYR A 49 -9.14 -14.51 10.55
CA TYR A 49 -8.18 -13.73 9.77
C TYR A 49 -6.83 -13.51 10.48
N TRP A 50 -6.82 -13.40 11.80
CA TRP A 50 -5.59 -13.16 12.57
C TRP A 50 -4.87 -14.43 12.98
N THR A 51 -5.48 -15.59 12.80
CA THR A 51 -4.91 -16.89 13.17
C THR A 51 -5.03 -17.88 12.01
N PRO A 52 -4.26 -17.71 10.92
CA PRO A 52 -4.21 -18.71 9.88
C PRO A 52 -3.73 -20.07 10.43
N SER A 53 -4.04 -21.13 9.70
CA SER A 53 -3.59 -22.47 10.10
C SER A 53 -2.11 -22.66 9.75
N GLU A 54 -1.35 -23.33 10.63
CA GLU A 54 0.09 -23.58 10.41
C GLU A 54 0.38 -24.34 9.11
N THR A 55 -0.60 -25.08 8.59
CA THR A 55 -0.50 -25.84 7.34
C THR A 55 -0.60 -25.00 6.06
N GLU A 56 -1.01 -23.73 6.17
CA GLU A 56 -1.15 -22.80 5.03
C GLU A 56 0.07 -21.86 4.91
N SER A 57 1.20 -22.24 5.52
CA SER A 57 2.40 -21.44 5.81
C SER A 57 2.96 -20.69 4.60
N ALA A 58 2.68 -19.40 4.59
CA ALA A 58 3.54 -18.38 4.05
C ALA A 58 4.06 -17.59 5.26
N ASP A 59 5.29 -17.84 5.74
CA ASP A 59 5.83 -17.19 6.95
C ASP A 59 5.71 -15.65 6.88
N TRP A 60 5.91 -15.09 5.68
CA TRP A 60 5.71 -13.67 5.40
C TRP A 60 4.30 -13.15 5.71
N LEU A 61 3.26 -13.98 5.63
CA LEU A 61 1.90 -13.57 6.00
C LEU A 61 1.82 -13.28 7.51
N TYR A 62 2.42 -14.15 8.33
CA TYR A 62 2.39 -14.04 9.79
C TYR A 62 3.38 -13.02 10.33
N GLU A 63 4.59 -13.00 9.78
CA GLU A 63 5.69 -12.21 10.30
C GLU A 63 5.64 -10.76 9.80
N GLU A 64 5.16 -10.54 8.58
CA GLU A 64 5.25 -9.22 7.93
C GLU A 64 3.87 -8.60 7.69
N VAL A 65 2.97 -9.34 7.03
CA VAL A 65 1.71 -8.75 6.53
C VAL A 65 0.69 -8.54 7.64
N LEU A 66 0.29 -9.59 8.38
CA LEU A 66 -0.73 -9.46 9.42
C LEU A 66 -0.32 -8.44 10.51
N PRO A 67 0.93 -8.39 11.00
CA PRO A 67 1.36 -7.36 11.94
C PRO A 67 1.27 -5.95 11.35
N SER A 68 1.72 -5.76 10.10
CA SER A 68 1.62 -4.47 9.39
C SER A 68 0.16 -4.03 9.23
N THR A 69 -0.72 -4.95 8.86
CA THR A 69 -2.15 -4.69 8.65
C THR A 69 -2.85 -4.35 9.95
N ARG A 70 -2.51 -5.03 11.04
CA ARG A 70 -3.03 -4.69 12.36
C ARG A 70 -2.62 -3.28 12.77
N SER A 71 -1.34 -2.95 12.64
CA SER A 71 -0.82 -1.61 12.96
C SER A 71 -1.51 -0.52 12.12
N PHE A 72 -1.70 -0.79 10.82
CA PHE A 72 -2.42 0.09 9.91
C PHE A 72 -3.87 0.32 10.38
N LEU A 73 -4.62 -0.75 10.63
CA LEU A 73 -6.02 -0.67 11.01
C LEU A 73 -6.20 0.07 12.35
N GLU A 74 -5.35 -0.21 13.33
CA GLU A 74 -5.35 0.48 14.62
C GLU A 74 -5.06 1.97 14.48
N ARG A 75 -4.07 2.35 13.66
CA ARG A 75 -3.72 3.76 13.41
C ARG A 75 -4.81 4.52 12.65
N HIS A 76 -5.53 3.84 11.76
CA HIS A 76 -6.54 4.42 10.88
C HIS A 76 -7.97 4.12 11.33
N ARG A 77 -8.17 3.74 12.60
CA ARG A 77 -9.46 3.28 13.16
C ARG A 77 -10.60 4.29 13.00
N THR A 78 -10.29 5.58 13.02
CA THR A 78 -11.27 6.67 12.89
C THR A 78 -11.34 7.25 11.48
N HIS A 79 -10.53 6.74 10.55
CA HIS A 79 -10.45 7.24 9.18
C HIS A 79 -11.38 6.45 8.25
N ARG A 80 -11.59 6.98 7.04
CA ARG A 80 -12.29 6.26 5.98
C ARG A 80 -11.39 5.20 5.37
N VAL A 81 -11.50 3.97 5.87
CA VAL A 81 -10.83 2.77 5.32
C VAL A 81 -11.73 2.05 4.31
N ILE A 82 -11.17 1.64 3.18
CA ILE A 82 -11.80 0.83 2.13
C ILE A 82 -11.04 -0.49 1.98
N TYR A 83 -11.76 -1.57 1.66
CA TYR A 83 -11.17 -2.86 1.28
C TYR A 83 -11.31 -3.08 -0.21
N GLY A 84 -10.27 -3.56 -0.89
CA GLY A 84 -10.34 -3.89 -2.31
C GLY A 84 -9.00 -4.05 -3.00
N GLN A 85 -9.05 -4.13 -4.32
CA GLN A 85 -7.88 -4.06 -5.19
C GLN A 85 -7.48 -2.60 -5.40
N MET A 86 -6.26 -2.35 -5.90
CA MET A 86 -5.81 -1.01 -6.27
C MET A 86 -6.81 -0.27 -7.17
N ALA A 87 -7.44 -0.99 -8.11
CA ALA A 87 -8.50 -0.50 -8.98
C ALA A 87 -9.71 0.12 -8.24
N ASP A 88 -10.00 -0.31 -7.03
CA ASP A 88 -11.19 0.11 -6.27
C ASP A 88 -11.00 1.46 -5.58
N PHE A 89 -9.75 1.91 -5.37
CA PHE A 89 -9.45 3.13 -4.62
C PHE A 89 -8.40 4.04 -5.27
N LEU A 90 -7.58 3.53 -6.19
CA LEU A 90 -6.66 4.35 -6.96
C LEU A 90 -7.37 4.89 -8.21
N PRO A 91 -7.19 6.18 -8.52
CA PRO A 91 -7.72 6.74 -9.76
C PRO A 91 -7.05 6.08 -10.97
N PHE A 92 -7.86 5.50 -11.86
CA PHE A 92 -7.43 4.85 -13.10
C PHE A 92 -6.90 5.83 -14.17
N ASN A 93 -7.18 7.11 -14.03
CA ASN A 93 -6.87 8.16 -14.98
C ASN A 93 -5.78 9.10 -14.43
N GLY A 94 -4.55 8.94 -14.93
CA GLY A 94 -3.47 9.92 -14.76
C GLY A 94 -2.45 9.57 -13.67
N GLU A 95 -2.00 10.61 -12.95
CA GLU A 95 -0.88 10.59 -12.00
C GLU A 95 -1.32 10.46 -10.54
N GLY A 96 -2.63 10.34 -10.28
CA GLY A 96 -3.19 10.35 -8.93
C GLY A 96 -2.76 9.19 -8.04
N PHE A 97 -2.23 8.10 -8.61
CA PHE A 97 -1.64 7.01 -7.82
C PHE A 97 -0.27 7.40 -7.22
N LEU A 98 0.43 8.41 -7.76
CA LEU A 98 1.69 8.92 -7.20
C LEU A 98 1.50 9.64 -5.84
N ASP A 99 0.25 9.99 -5.50
CA ASP A 99 -0.12 10.53 -4.20
C ASP A 99 -0.26 9.46 -3.11
N TRP A 100 -0.18 8.18 -3.48
CA TRP A 100 -0.42 7.08 -2.56
C TRP A 100 0.87 6.46 -2.05
N LEU A 101 0.84 6.00 -0.81
CA LEU A 101 1.93 5.30 -0.15
C LEU A 101 1.48 3.90 0.26
N GLN A 102 2.21 2.87 -0.18
CA GLN A 102 2.06 1.53 0.37
C GLN A 102 2.89 1.40 1.65
N LEU A 103 2.27 0.88 2.70
CA LEU A 103 2.90 0.54 3.97
C LEU A 103 3.08 -0.98 4.10
N GLY A 104 3.98 -1.40 5.00
CA GLY A 104 4.17 -2.79 5.36
C GLY A 104 5.07 -3.56 4.37
N PHE A 105 4.76 -4.84 4.19
CA PHE A 105 5.57 -5.77 3.41
C PHE A 105 5.65 -5.37 1.92
N MET A 106 6.89 -5.35 1.38
CA MET A 106 7.20 -5.05 -0.03
C MET A 106 6.47 -3.81 -0.59
N PRO A 107 6.77 -2.61 -0.08
CA PRO A 107 6.10 -1.39 -0.50
C PRO A 107 6.45 -1.01 -1.95
N GLN A 108 5.52 -0.36 -2.64
CA GLN A 108 5.81 0.26 -3.94
C GLN A 108 6.80 1.41 -3.76
N LEU A 109 7.87 1.38 -4.54
CA LEU A 109 8.84 2.46 -4.63
C LEU A 109 8.20 3.64 -5.40
N LEU A 110 7.45 4.48 -4.70
CA LEU A 110 6.77 5.68 -5.22
C LEU A 110 7.31 6.95 -4.53
N PRO A 111 7.04 8.16 -5.04
CA PRO A 111 7.57 9.41 -4.48
C PRO A 111 7.42 9.55 -2.97
N ARG A 112 6.23 9.24 -2.42
CA ARG A 112 5.97 9.29 -0.98
C ARG A 112 6.83 8.30 -0.19
N TYR A 113 7.11 7.12 -0.72
CA TYR A 113 7.97 6.15 -0.04
C TYR A 113 9.41 6.68 0.10
N PHE A 114 9.96 7.28 -0.96
CA PHE A 114 11.30 7.86 -0.91
C PHE A 114 11.41 9.00 0.10
N VAL A 115 10.39 9.86 0.19
CA VAL A 115 10.40 11.02 1.11
C VAL A 115 10.06 10.61 2.54
N GLU A 116 8.95 9.90 2.74
CA GLU A 116 8.37 9.65 4.07
C GLU A 116 9.00 8.45 4.77
N CYS A 117 9.42 7.42 4.03
CA CYS A 117 9.97 6.19 4.62
C CYS A 117 11.50 6.15 4.56
N LEU A 118 12.10 6.55 3.44
CA LEU A 118 13.56 6.56 3.29
C LEU A 118 14.21 7.89 3.67
N GLY A 119 13.43 8.96 3.79
CA GLY A 119 13.95 10.28 4.16
C GLY A 119 14.82 10.95 3.09
N LEU A 120 14.77 10.48 1.84
CA LEU A 120 15.55 11.05 0.74
C LEU A 120 15.10 12.49 0.46
N LYS A 121 16.05 13.38 0.19
CA LYS A 121 15.82 14.82 0.04
C LYS A 121 16.04 15.33 -1.37
N THR A 122 16.76 14.58 -2.20
CA THR A 122 17.11 14.96 -3.56
C THR A 122 16.76 13.86 -4.55
N TRP A 123 16.48 14.24 -5.81
CA TRP A 123 16.25 13.26 -6.87
C TRP A 123 17.50 12.43 -7.18
N ASP A 124 18.69 12.97 -6.91
CA ASP A 124 19.96 12.27 -7.11
C ASP A 124 20.11 11.09 -6.13
N GLU A 125 19.68 11.26 -4.88
CA GLU A 125 19.59 10.16 -3.91
C GLU A 125 18.61 9.08 -4.36
N VAL A 126 17.45 9.47 -4.93
CA VAL A 126 16.49 8.51 -5.50
C VAL A 126 17.12 7.72 -6.65
N ARG A 127 17.83 8.39 -7.56
CA ARG A 127 18.54 7.70 -8.67
C ARG A 127 19.58 6.71 -8.14
N ASN A 128 20.36 7.10 -7.16
CA ASN A 128 21.37 6.23 -6.54
C ASN A 128 20.74 5.03 -5.84
N PHE A 129 19.65 5.26 -5.11
CA PHE A 129 18.90 4.19 -4.45
C PHE A 129 18.36 3.17 -5.47
N VAL A 130 17.71 3.64 -6.54
CA VAL A 130 17.13 2.78 -7.58
C VAL A 130 18.21 2.02 -8.35
N ALA A 131 19.35 2.65 -8.66
CA ALA A 131 20.47 1.99 -9.32
C ALA A 131 21.08 0.85 -8.49
N GLY A 132 20.92 0.89 -7.16
CA GLY A 132 21.35 -0.19 -6.26
C GLY A 132 20.35 -1.32 -6.07
N GLN A 133 19.14 -1.23 -6.64
CA GLN A 133 18.14 -2.30 -6.56
C GLN A 133 18.37 -3.36 -7.64
N GLU A 134 17.94 -4.60 -7.37
CA GLU A 134 17.96 -5.69 -8.37
C GLU A 134 17.09 -5.38 -9.58
N SER A 135 16.01 -4.62 -9.38
CA SER A 135 15.14 -4.16 -10.46
C SER A 135 14.66 -2.74 -10.20
N ALA A 136 14.60 -1.95 -11.27
CA ALA A 136 14.03 -0.61 -11.21
C ALA A 136 12.50 -0.69 -11.04
N PRO A 137 11.87 0.30 -10.39
CA PRO A 137 10.42 0.41 -10.37
C PRO A 137 9.86 0.39 -11.79
N TRP A 138 8.69 -0.24 -11.98
CA TRP A 138 8.08 -0.39 -13.31
C TRP A 138 7.85 0.94 -14.04
N TRP A 139 7.70 2.05 -13.31
CA TRP A 139 7.52 3.40 -13.85
C TRP A 139 8.83 4.14 -14.17
N TRP A 140 9.98 3.61 -13.75
CA TRP A 140 11.30 4.26 -13.85
C TRP A 140 11.74 4.49 -15.29
N MET A 141 11.45 3.53 -16.18
CA MET A 141 11.84 3.57 -17.60
C MET A 141 10.76 4.11 -18.53
N LEU A 142 9.58 4.46 -18.00
CA LEU A 142 8.43 4.93 -18.78
C LEU A 142 8.52 6.43 -19.10
N GLU A 143 9.59 6.82 -19.78
CA GLU A 143 9.83 8.21 -20.19
C GLU A 143 8.81 8.67 -21.25
N TRP A 144 8.36 7.77 -22.12
CA TRP A 144 7.42 8.09 -23.21
C TRP A 144 6.00 8.39 -22.71
N GLU A 145 5.64 7.91 -21.52
CA GLU A 145 4.36 8.19 -20.86
C GLU A 145 4.45 9.40 -19.91
N ASN A 146 5.59 10.10 -19.89
CA ASN A 146 5.93 11.19 -18.97
C ASN A 146 5.86 10.79 -17.48
N LEU A 147 5.72 9.51 -17.15
CA LEU A 147 5.44 9.08 -15.79
C LEU A 147 6.64 9.25 -14.87
N HIS A 148 7.85 8.97 -15.37
CA HIS A 148 9.10 9.25 -14.65
C HIS A 148 9.24 10.74 -14.31
N ASN A 149 8.95 11.64 -15.26
CA ASN A 149 8.96 13.08 -15.03
C ASN A 149 7.91 13.54 -14.03
N LYS A 150 6.71 12.95 -14.07
CA LYS A 150 5.64 13.21 -13.10
C LYS A 150 5.99 12.73 -11.69
N ALA A 151 6.59 11.55 -11.57
CA ALA A 151 7.09 11.05 -10.29
C ALA A 151 8.19 11.95 -9.72
N ARG A 152 9.11 12.43 -10.57
CA ARG A 152 10.13 13.42 -10.19
C ARG A 152 9.51 14.73 -9.71
N LYS A 153 8.54 15.27 -10.46
CA LYS A 153 7.83 16.49 -10.07
C LYS A 153 7.11 16.31 -8.74
N LYS A 154 6.41 15.18 -8.57
CA LYS A 154 5.71 14.86 -7.33
C LYS A 154 6.65 14.73 -6.13
N PHE A 155 7.81 14.11 -6.33
CA PHE A 155 8.85 14.05 -5.31
C PHE A 155 9.27 15.46 -4.88
N GLN A 156 9.53 16.36 -5.83
CA GLN A 156 9.90 17.74 -5.50
C GLN A 156 8.79 18.47 -4.74
N GLU A 157 7.54 18.34 -5.16
CA GLU A 157 6.38 18.92 -4.45
C GLU A 157 6.29 18.45 -2.98
N LEU A 158 6.59 17.17 -2.72
CA LEU A 158 6.58 16.61 -1.36
C LEU A 158 7.74 17.16 -0.51
N ILE A 159 8.92 17.35 -1.08
CA ILE A 159 10.05 18.00 -0.40
C ILE A 159 9.72 19.45 -0.04
N ASP A 160 9.15 20.19 -1.00
CA ASP A 160 8.81 21.60 -0.83
C ASP A 160 7.68 21.79 0.19
N SER A 161 6.74 20.84 0.28
CA SER A 161 5.61 20.89 1.24
C SER A 161 5.97 20.43 2.66
N GLY A 162 7.05 19.67 2.81
CA GLY A 162 7.54 19.14 4.09
C GLY A 162 8.69 19.94 4.72
N SER A 163 9.12 21.04 4.08
CA SER A 163 10.17 21.95 4.56
C SER A 163 9.60 23.12 5.37
#